data_AF-A0A2S6UFD0-F1
#
_entry.id   AF-A0A2S6UFD0-F1
#
_cell.length_a   1.000
_cell.length_b   1.000
_cell.length_c   1.000
_cell.angle_alpha   90.00
_cell.angle_beta   90.00
_cell.angle_gamma   90.00
#
_symmetry.space_group_name_H-M   'P 1'
#
loop_
_entity.id
_entity.type
_entity.pdbx_description
1 polymer ?
#
loop_
_entity_poly.entity_id
_entity_poly.type
_entity_poly.pdbx_seq_one_letter_code
_entity_poly.pdbx_strand_id
1 'polypeptide(L)'
;CSYLVDYFHVEGYLRWSLILIFMVLKAGLIIAVFMHLAWERLALVYAISLPVLAVCLFVFLMTHEGGYVFATRGLFFSLGGS
;
A
#
# COMPACT_ATOMS: atom_id res chain seq x y z
N CYS A 1 -39.84 30.41 -3.46
CA CYS A 1 -39.73 29.21 -2.59
C CYS A 1 -38.36 29.15 -1.91
N SER A 2 -38.10 30.09 -1.00
CA SER A 2 -36.89 30.15 -0.16
C SER A 2 -37.31 30.65 1.21
N TYR A 3 -38.17 29.88 1.87
CA TYR A 3 -38.74 30.23 3.18
C TYR A 3 -38.56 29.11 4.22
N LEU A 4 -38.18 27.91 3.77
CA LEU A 4 -37.82 26.78 4.64
C LEU A 4 -36.34 26.84 5.08
N VAL A 5 -35.54 27.72 4.47
CA VAL A 5 -34.12 27.91 4.81
C VAL A 5 -33.91 29.01 5.87
N ASP A 6 -34.90 29.89 6.09
CA ASP A 6 -34.81 31.05 6.99
C ASP A 6 -35.38 30.77 8.40
N TYR A 7 -36.25 29.75 8.54
CA TYR A 7 -36.81 29.32 9.83
C TYR A 7 -35.77 28.70 10.77
N PHE A 8 -34.66 28.22 10.23
CA PHE A 8 -33.55 27.70 11.01
C PHE A 8 -32.45 28.74 11.03
N HIS A 9 -32.37 29.51 12.11
CA HIS A 9 -31.18 30.25 12.57
C HIS A 9 -29.99 29.31 12.86
N VAL A 10 -29.81 28.25 12.08
CA VAL A 10 -28.90 27.14 12.30
C VAL A 10 -27.89 27.04 11.15
N GLU A 11 -27.48 28.20 10.64
CA GLU A 11 -26.48 28.31 9.58
C GLU A 11 -25.05 28.01 10.08
N GLY A 12 -24.79 28.06 11.39
CA GLY A 12 -23.47 27.78 11.98
C GLY A 12 -23.30 26.37 12.53
N TYR A 13 -24.10 26.02 13.54
CA TYR A 13 -23.89 24.81 14.36
C TYR A 13 -24.21 23.51 13.61
N LEU A 14 -25.23 23.49 12.74
CA LEU A 14 -25.58 22.29 11.97
C LEU A 14 -24.54 21.97 10.90
N ARG A 15 -23.86 22.96 10.32
CA ARG A 15 -22.78 22.72 9.36
C ARG A 15 -21.59 22.04 10.04
N TRP A 16 -21.21 22.56 11.21
CA TRP A 16 -20.12 22.00 12.01
C TRP A 16 -20.42 20.58 12.49
N SER A 17 -21.63 20.32 13.01
CA SER A 17 -22.00 18.98 13.47
C SER A 17 -22.07 17.97 12.32
N LEU A 18 -22.61 18.36 11.16
CA LEU A 18 -22.71 17.49 10.00
C LEU A 18 -21.33 17.14 9.40
N ILE A 19 -20.41 18.11 9.35
CA ILE A 19 -19.03 17.87 8.91
C ILE A 19 -18.32 16.94 9.89
N LEU A 20 -18.38 17.22 11.20
CA LEU A 20 -17.76 16.36 12.23
C LEU A 20 -18.30 14.94 12.18
N ILE A 21 -19.62 14.77 12.04
CA ILE A 21 -20.26 13.47 11.91
C ILE A 21 -19.76 12.75 10.66
N PHE A 22 -19.74 13.39 9.49
CA PHE A 22 -19.23 12.74 8.28
C PHE A 22 -17.73 12.42 8.35
N MET A 23 -16.93 13.28 8.99
CA MET A 23 -15.49 13.08 9.17
C MET A 23 -15.20 11.89 10.10
N VAL A 24 -15.91 11.82 11.23
CA VAL A 24 -15.81 10.72 12.20
C VAL A 24 -16.42 9.44 11.63
N LEU A 25 -17.51 9.51 10.86
CA LEU A 25 -18.14 8.32 10.27
C LEU A 25 -17.23 7.65 9.25
N LYS A 26 -16.61 8.42 8.34
CA LYS A 26 -15.66 7.88 7.36
C LYS A 26 -14.38 7.37 8.05
N ALA A 27 -13.79 8.15 8.96
CA ALA A 27 -12.61 7.73 9.69
C ALA A 27 -12.90 6.49 10.56
N GLY A 28 -14.03 6.49 11.26
CA GLY A 28 -14.52 5.41 12.09
C GLY A 28 -14.88 4.15 11.30
N LEU A 29 -15.40 4.25 10.07
CA LEU A 29 -15.60 3.10 9.18
C LEU A 29 -14.28 2.51 8.69
N ILE A 30 -13.30 3.34 8.33
CA ILE A 30 -11.96 2.87 7.95
C ILE A 30 -11.32 2.15 9.14
N ILE A 31 -11.38 2.75 10.33
CA ILE A 31 -10.84 2.18 11.56
C ILE A 31 -11.64 0.93 11.97
N ALA A 32 -12.96 0.90 11.86
CA ALA A 32 -13.75 -0.29 12.17
C ALA A 32 -13.45 -1.44 11.21
N VAL A 33 -13.23 -1.17 9.92
CA VAL A 33 -12.92 -2.20 8.91
C VAL A 33 -11.45 -2.64 8.99
N PHE A 34 -10.51 -1.74 9.30
CA PHE A 34 -9.08 -2.07 9.40
C PHE A 34 -8.63 -2.50 10.80
N MET A 35 -9.24 -2.01 11.87
CA MET A 35 -8.86 -2.32 13.26
C MET A 35 -9.70 -3.42 13.93
N HIS A 36 -10.85 -3.84 13.39
CA HIS A 36 -11.66 -4.88 14.04
C HIS A 36 -11.29 -6.32 13.60
N LEU A 37 -10.12 -6.84 13.98
CA LEU A 37 -9.86 -8.28 14.24
C LEU A 37 -9.09 -9.19 13.23
N ALA A 38 -8.36 -8.69 12.23
CA ALA A 38 -7.41 -9.57 11.49
C ALA A 38 -6.05 -8.93 11.12
N TRP A 39 -5.90 -7.63 11.39
CA TRP A 39 -4.75 -6.88 10.90
C TRP A 39 -3.50 -7.05 11.75
N GLU A 40 -3.62 -7.45 13.02
CA GLU A 40 -2.45 -7.70 13.88
C GLU A 40 -1.61 -8.86 13.33
N ARG A 41 -2.27 -9.95 12.92
CA ARG A 41 -1.64 -11.12 12.28
C ARG A 41 -1.19 -10.82 10.86
N LEU A 42 -2.02 -10.18 10.04
CA LEU A 42 -1.69 -9.89 8.64
C LEU A 42 -0.57 -8.84 8.51
N ALA A 43 -0.58 -7.78 9.33
CA ALA A 43 0.50 -6.79 9.34
C ALA A 43 1.82 -7.38 9.82
N LEU A 44 1.83 -8.25 10.83
CA LEU A 44 3.05 -8.95 11.25
C LEU A 44 3.59 -9.86 10.15
N VAL A 45 2.70 -10.61 9.48
CA VAL A 45 3.09 -11.46 8.35
C VAL A 45 3.63 -10.61 7.21
N TYR A 46 2.95 -9.56 6.79
CA TYR A 46 3.41 -8.68 5.71
C TYR A 46 4.70 -7.91 6.07
N ALA A 47 4.83 -7.41 7.30
CA ALA A 47 6.03 -6.67 7.73
C ALA A 47 7.29 -7.55 7.76
N ILE A 48 7.15 -8.85 7.99
CA ILE A 48 8.28 -9.81 7.98
C ILE A 48 8.44 -10.45 6.59
N SER A 49 7.35 -10.78 5.89
CA SER A 49 7.41 -11.43 4.59
C SER A 49 7.89 -10.50 3.49
N LEU A 50 7.56 -9.20 3.57
CA LEU A 50 7.94 -8.21 2.58
C LEU A 50 9.46 -7.99 2.50
N PRO A 51 10.21 -7.84 3.61
CA PRO A 51 11.67 -7.81 3.56
C PRO A 51 12.28 -9.15 3.14
N VAL A 52 11.73 -10.28 3.58
CA VAL A 52 12.23 -11.62 3.18
C VAL A 52 12.06 -11.87 1.69
N LEU A 53 10.89 -11.56 1.13
CA LEU A 53 10.62 -11.71 -0.31
C LEU A 53 11.48 -10.76 -1.15
N ALA A 54 11.70 -9.52 -0.69
CA ALA A 54 12.57 -8.57 -1.38
C ALA A 54 14.01 -9.10 -1.51
N VAL A 55 14.58 -9.66 -0.44
CA VAL A 55 15.92 -10.25 -0.46
C VAL A 55 15.96 -11.51 -1.33
N CYS A 56 14.97 -12.40 -1.24
CA CYS A 56 14.90 -13.58 -2.10
C CYS A 56 14.84 -13.23 -3.60
N LEU A 57 14.02 -12.24 -3.96
CA LEU A 57 13.92 -11.77 -5.34
C LEU A 57 15.24 -11.14 -5.82
N PHE A 58 15.90 -10.37 -4.96
CA PHE A 58 17.20 -9.78 -5.27
C PHE A 58 18.27 -10.85 -5.55
N VAL A 59 18.38 -11.86 -4.69
CA VAL A 59 19.33 -12.97 -4.87
C VAL A 59 19.00 -13.79 -6.13
N PHE A 60 17.72 -14.04 -6.40
CA PHE A 60 17.27 -14.74 -7.58
C PHE A 60 17.69 -14.01 -8.87
N LEU A 61 17.44 -12.69 -8.94
CA LEU A 61 17.83 -11.85 -10.06
C LEU A 61 19.35 -11.82 -10.27
N MET A 62 20.13 -11.63 -9.20
CA MET A 62 21.60 -11.62 -9.28
C MET A 62 22.18 -12.96 -9.73
N THR A 63 21.61 -14.08 -9.28
CA THR A 63 22.03 -15.42 -9.73
C THR A 63 21.78 -15.60 -11.23
N HIS A 64 20.64 -15.12 -11.70
CA HIS A 64 20.26 -15.22 -13.11
C HIS A 64 21.15 -14.35 -14.02
N GLU A 65 21.43 -13.11 -13.62
CA GLU A 65 22.40 -12.26 -14.34
C GLU A 65 23.81 -12.86 -14.34
N GLY A 66 24.27 -13.40 -13.20
CA GLY A 66 25.57 -14.05 -13.11
C GLY A 66 25.72 -15.23 -14.08
N GLY A 67 24.65 -16.03 -14.25
CA GLY A 67 24.60 -17.11 -15.23
C GLY A 67 24.74 -16.62 -16.68
N TYR A 68 24.02 -15.56 -17.05
CA TYR A 68 24.14 -14.97 -18.39
C TYR A 68 25.52 -14.36 -18.66
N VAL A 69 26.11 -13.69 -17.67
CA VAL A 69 27.46 -13.13 -17.80
C VAL A 69 28.48 -14.27 -17.97
N PHE A 70 28.38 -15.35 -17.21
CA PHE A 70 29.27 -16.50 -17.36
C PHE A 70 29.14 -17.16 -18.74
N ALA A 71 27.91 -17.42 -19.19
CA ALA A 71 27.64 -17.99 -20.52
C ALA A 71 28.16 -17.10 -21.65
N THR A 72 27.90 -15.79 -21.58
CA THR A 72 28.37 -14.82 -22.57
C THR A 72 29.90 -14.74 -22.60
N ARG A 73 30.56 -14.75 -21.44
CA ARG A 73 32.03 -14.79 -21.36
C ARG A 73 32.60 -16.08 -21.96
N GLY A 74 32.01 -17.24 -21.67
CA GLY A 74 32.41 -18.51 -22.27
C GLY A 74 32.30 -18.49 -23.80
N LEU A 75 31.21 -17.94 -24.33
CA LEU A 75 31.02 -17.76 -25.78
C LEU A 75 32.03 -16.77 -26.37
N PHE A 76 32.29 -15.63 -25.73
CA PHE A 76 33.29 -14.66 -26.20
C PHE A 76 34.72 -15.21 -26.18
N PHE A 77 35.13 -15.92 -25.12
CA PHE A 77 36.44 -16.57 -25.07
C PHE A 77 36.56 -17.73 -26.07
N SER A 78 35.47 -18.45 -26.33
CA SER A 78 35.45 -19.53 -27.32
C SER A 78 35.43 -19.04 -28.77
N LEU A 79 34.83 -17.88 -29.06
CA LEU A 79 34.74 -17.30 -30.41
C LEU A 79 35.94 -16.41 -30.77
N GLY A 80 36.60 -15.78 -29.79
CA GLY A 80 37.76 -14.90 -30.03
C GLY A 80 39.13 -15.58 -29.92
N GLY A 81 39.17 -16.89 -29.60
CA GLY A 81 40.39 -17.67 -29.37
C GLY A 81 40.82 -18.59 -30.52
N SER A 82 40.17 -18.49 -31.69
CA SER A 82 40.50 -19.21 -32.92
C SER A 82 40.95 -18.27 -34.03
#